data_AF-G4YZQ2-F1
#
_entry.id   AF-G4YZQ2-F1
#
_cell.length_a   1.000
_cell.length_b   1.000
_cell.length_c   1.000
_cell.angle_alpha   90.00
_cell.angle_beta   90.00
_cell.angle_gamma   90.00
#
_symmetry.space_group_name_H-M   'P 1'
#
loop_
_entity.id
_entity.type
_entity.pdbx_description
1 polymer ?
#
loop_
_entity_poly.entity_id
_entity_poly.type
_entity_poly.pdbx_seq_one_letter_code
_entity_poly.pdbx_strand_id
1 'polypeptide(L)'
;RWLKGHLAATNSQGRRCCQDTTYGPHRTTPGSVLPPGVPTFDEFRTIKIEIGVSQSWGMEQGQLDHKAISIWTVVPGVECVQCVKFDHDFANAEYKLYDVRVNPLMLLDPLPIVAPRTVIELDGRRTLSIPSGMMLPVGFPATLSVDLYSPLVWAMR
;
A
#
# COMPACT_ATOMS: atom_id res chain seq x y z
N ARG A 1 5.77 1.59 -15.80
CA ARG A 1 5.58 2.88 -16.52
C ARG A 1 4.72 3.86 -15.75
N TRP A 2 3.61 3.43 -15.14
CA TRP A 2 2.62 4.33 -14.53
C TRP A 2 2.82 4.56 -13.03
N LEU A 3 3.20 3.52 -12.29
CA LEU A 3 3.53 3.59 -10.87
C LEU A 3 5.04 3.53 -10.66
N LYS A 4 5.53 4.25 -9.65
CA LYS A 4 6.91 4.19 -9.15
C LYS A 4 6.97 3.56 -7.77
N GLY A 5 7.80 2.53 -7.59
CA GLY A 5 8.20 2.06 -6.27
C GLY A 5 9.17 3.06 -5.62
N HIS A 6 8.95 3.41 -4.35
CA HIS A 6 9.89 4.25 -3.59
C HIS A 6 10.10 3.72 -2.17
N LEU A 7 11.37 3.60 -1.78
CA LEU A 7 11.82 3.09 -0.47
C LEU A 7 12.07 4.20 0.58
N ALA A 8 11.75 5.46 0.26
CA ALA A 8 12.13 6.61 1.09
C ALA A 8 11.04 7.67 1.17
N ALA A 9 10.02 7.48 2.01
CA ALA A 9 9.21 8.60 2.50
C ALA A 9 9.41 8.76 4.02
N THR A 10 10.00 9.88 4.43
CA THR A 10 10.26 10.25 5.82
C THR A 10 8.95 10.68 6.49
N ASN A 11 8.62 10.17 7.67
CA ASN A 11 7.54 10.73 8.49
C ASN A 11 8.06 11.90 9.34
N SER A 12 7.15 12.66 9.94
CA SER A 12 7.43 13.85 10.75
C SER A 12 8.27 13.60 12.02
N GLN A 13 8.67 12.35 12.29
CA GLN A 13 9.44 11.98 13.48
C GLN A 13 10.93 11.67 13.19
N GLY A 14 11.40 11.84 11.96
CA GLY A 14 12.84 11.81 11.64
C GLY A 14 13.56 10.47 11.84
N ARG A 15 12.86 9.41 12.26
CA ARG A 15 13.39 8.05 12.33
C ARG A 15 13.07 7.33 11.02
N ARG A 16 14.09 6.73 10.40
CA ARG A 16 13.90 5.77 9.29
C ARG A 16 13.21 4.53 9.86
N CYS A 17 11.87 4.53 9.91
CA CYS A 17 11.15 3.27 9.78
C CYS A 17 11.41 2.81 8.35
N CYS A 18 12.09 1.67 8.20
CA CYS A 18 12.25 1.04 6.90
C CYS A 18 10.84 0.81 6.31
N GLN A 19 10.47 1.62 5.32
CA GLN A 19 9.32 1.31 4.47
C GLN A 19 9.79 0.26 3.49
N ASP A 20 9.07 -0.85 3.39
CA ASP A 20 9.49 -1.91 2.47
C ASP A 20 9.17 -1.55 1.02
N THR A 21 8.09 -0.80 0.72
CA THR A 21 7.84 -0.10 -0.57
C THR A 21 6.57 0.77 -0.54
N THR A 22 6.53 1.82 -1.36
CA THR A 22 5.32 2.64 -1.63
C THR A 22 5.11 2.82 -3.12
N TYR A 23 3.86 2.98 -3.56
CA TYR A 23 3.53 3.26 -4.96
C TYR A 23 2.68 4.52 -5.10
N GLY A 24 2.89 5.23 -6.20
CA GLY A 24 2.11 6.40 -6.58
C GLY A 24 2.28 6.74 -8.06
N PRO A 25 1.42 7.61 -8.59
CA PRO A 25 1.52 8.07 -9.98
C PRO A 25 2.78 8.91 -10.19
N HIS A 26 3.34 8.82 -11.40
CA HIS A 26 4.38 9.75 -11.85
C HIS A 26 3.81 11.10 -12.28
N ARG A 27 4.64 12.15 -12.24
CA ARG A 27 4.34 13.48 -12.83
C ARG A 27 3.83 13.40 -14.27
N THR A 28 4.29 12.42 -15.04
CA THR A 28 3.92 12.23 -16.45
C THR A 28 2.71 11.29 -16.63
N THR A 29 2.04 10.87 -15.56
CA THR A 29 0.85 10.02 -15.63
C THR A 29 -0.34 10.84 -16.11
N PRO A 30 -0.91 10.56 -17.29
CA PRO A 30 -2.01 11.36 -17.83
C PRO A 30 -3.23 11.33 -16.90
N GLY A 31 -3.82 12.51 -16.66
CA GLY A 31 -5.04 12.66 -15.86
C GLY A 31 -4.85 12.52 -14.34
N SER A 32 -3.64 12.24 -13.86
CA SER A 32 -3.35 12.18 -12.42
C SER A 32 -3.35 13.58 -11.81
N VAL A 33 -3.90 13.72 -10.62
CA VAL A 33 -4.02 14.99 -9.89
C VAL A 33 -3.34 14.87 -8.53
N LEU A 34 -2.63 15.92 -8.10
CA LEU A 34 -2.10 15.97 -6.74
C LEU A 34 -3.24 16.24 -5.76
N PRO A 35 -3.37 15.43 -4.69
CA PRO A 35 -4.35 15.70 -3.66
C PRO A 35 -3.91 16.91 -2.81
N PRO A 36 -4.86 17.58 -2.13
CA PRO A 36 -4.55 18.69 -1.23
C PRO A 36 -3.49 18.30 -0.20
N GLY A 37 -2.51 19.17 0.04
CA GLY A 37 -1.45 18.94 1.02
C GLY A 37 -0.28 18.09 0.52
N VAL A 38 -0.27 17.63 -0.73
CA VAL A 38 0.88 16.95 -1.35
C VAL A 38 1.58 17.90 -2.33
N PRO A 39 2.84 18.30 -2.07
CA PRO A 39 3.49 19.38 -2.82
C PRO A 39 3.99 18.91 -4.20
N THR A 40 4.38 17.65 -4.35
CA THR A 40 4.98 17.12 -5.58
C THR A 40 4.56 15.67 -5.85
N PHE A 41 4.57 15.26 -7.12
CA PHE A 41 4.37 13.85 -7.50
C PHE A 41 5.49 12.94 -7.00
N ASP A 42 6.69 13.48 -6.77
CA ASP A 42 7.79 12.72 -6.21
C ASP A 42 7.54 12.35 -4.75
N GLU A 43 6.71 13.09 -4.02
CA GLU A 43 6.27 12.77 -2.66
C GLU A 43 4.92 12.03 -2.62
N PHE A 44 4.16 12.06 -3.72
CA PHE A 44 2.81 11.53 -3.77
C PHE A 44 2.77 10.00 -3.81
N ARG A 45 2.11 9.36 -2.83
CA ARG A 45 1.93 7.90 -2.76
C ARG A 45 0.47 7.56 -2.46
N THR A 46 -0.14 6.78 -3.35
CA THR A 46 -1.52 6.28 -3.22
C THR A 46 -1.58 4.95 -2.48
N ILE A 47 -0.53 4.12 -2.59
CA ILE A 47 -0.45 2.81 -1.94
C ILE A 47 0.74 2.79 -0.99
N LYS A 48 0.49 2.41 0.25
CA LYS A 48 1.51 2.15 1.27
C LYS A 48 1.59 0.66 1.53
N ILE A 49 2.79 0.09 1.48
CA ILE A 49 3.04 -1.30 1.87
C ILE A 49 3.89 -1.32 3.13
N GLU A 50 3.43 -2.05 4.13
CA GLU A 50 4.14 -2.30 5.38
C GLU A 50 4.39 -3.80 5.51
N ILE A 51 5.64 -4.22 5.67
CA ILE A 51 6.00 -5.61 5.90
C ILE A 51 6.49 -5.77 7.35
N GLY A 52 5.88 -6.71 8.05
CA GLY A 52 6.30 -7.10 9.38
C GLY A 52 6.87 -8.51 9.39
N VAL A 53 8.17 -8.66 9.59
CA VAL A 53 8.78 -9.96 9.91
C VAL A 53 8.84 -10.09 11.42
N SER A 54 8.18 -11.09 12.00
CA SER A 54 8.06 -11.28 13.46
C SER A 54 7.38 -10.11 14.21
N GLN A 55 6.79 -9.13 13.50
CA GLN A 55 5.96 -8.09 14.11
C GLN A 55 4.53 -8.61 14.35
N SER A 56 3.92 -8.18 15.45
CA SER A 56 2.53 -8.52 15.76
C SER A 56 1.53 -7.61 15.03
N TRP A 57 0.33 -8.15 14.80
CA TRP A 57 -0.87 -7.35 14.59
C TRP A 57 -1.23 -6.60 15.88
N GLY A 58 -2.01 -5.53 15.76
CA GLY A 58 -2.51 -4.74 16.89
C GLY A 58 -2.16 -3.24 16.84
N MET A 59 -2.67 -2.53 17.83
CA MET A 59 -2.66 -1.06 17.92
C MET A 59 -1.54 -0.49 18.81
N GLU A 60 -0.66 -1.31 19.37
CA GLU A 60 0.49 -0.80 20.11
C GLU A 60 1.53 -0.19 19.16
N GLN A 61 2.32 0.74 19.69
CA GLN A 61 3.34 1.41 18.89
C GLN A 61 4.32 0.40 18.29
N GLY A 62 4.44 0.42 16.96
CA GLY A 62 5.33 -0.47 16.21
C GLY A 62 4.64 -1.73 15.65
N GLN A 63 3.41 -2.04 16.09
CA GLN A 63 2.58 -3.08 15.49
C GLN A 63 1.98 -2.63 14.16
N LEU A 64 1.60 -3.61 13.32
CA LEU A 64 1.21 -3.36 11.94
C LEU A 64 -0.08 -2.54 11.82
N ASP A 65 -1.10 -2.81 12.65
CA ASP A 65 -2.37 -2.08 12.56
C ASP A 65 -2.21 -0.63 13.03
N HIS A 66 -1.42 -0.40 14.08
CA HIS A 66 -1.05 0.95 14.53
C HIS A 66 -0.40 1.76 13.40
N LYS A 67 0.59 1.18 12.71
CA LYS A 67 1.26 1.88 11.60
C LYS A 67 0.27 2.16 10.46
N ALA A 68 -0.57 1.19 10.08
CA ALA A 68 -1.54 1.39 9.02
C ALA A 68 -2.55 2.49 9.35
N ILE A 69 -3.23 2.36 10.49
CA ILE A 69 -4.39 3.17 10.86
C ILE A 69 -4.00 4.52 11.43
N SER A 70 -2.93 4.59 12.23
CA SER A 70 -2.57 5.82 12.95
C SER A 70 -1.48 6.63 12.25
N ILE A 71 -0.69 6.02 11.36
CA ILE A 71 0.43 6.69 10.67
C ILE A 71 0.13 6.86 9.19
N TRP A 72 -0.25 5.80 8.48
CA TRP A 72 -0.29 5.82 7.02
C TRP A 72 -1.60 6.35 6.43
N THR A 73 -2.76 6.00 6.99
CA THR A 73 -4.06 6.46 6.47
C THR A 73 -4.28 7.97 6.65
N VAL A 74 -3.54 8.61 7.55
CA VAL A 74 -3.60 10.07 7.76
C VAL A 74 -2.64 10.85 6.86
N VAL A 75 -1.79 10.17 6.08
CA VAL A 75 -0.90 10.83 5.12
C VAL A 75 -1.72 11.28 3.91
N PRO A 76 -1.66 12.58 3.54
CA PRO A 76 -2.37 13.09 2.37
C PRO A 76 -2.07 12.28 1.11
N GLY A 77 -3.13 11.89 0.42
CA GLY A 77 -3.05 11.17 -0.84
C GLY A 77 -2.90 9.64 -0.75
N VAL A 78 -2.72 9.07 0.44
CA VAL A 78 -2.81 7.62 0.60
C VAL A 78 -4.27 7.19 0.41
N GLU A 79 -4.47 6.24 -0.50
CA GLU A 79 -5.77 5.66 -0.83
C GLU A 79 -5.96 4.30 -0.16
N CYS A 80 -4.87 3.53 -0.03
CA CYS A 80 -4.87 2.28 0.71
C CYS A 80 -3.54 1.97 1.39
N VAL A 81 -3.62 1.17 2.44
CA VAL A 81 -2.47 0.62 3.15
C VAL A 81 -2.58 -0.89 3.17
N GLN A 82 -1.58 -1.56 2.60
CA GLN A 82 -1.44 -3.00 2.65
C GLN A 82 -0.39 -3.36 3.70
N CYS A 83 -0.80 -4.13 4.70
CA CYS A 83 0.12 -4.74 5.63
C CYS A 83 0.28 -6.21 5.29
N VAL A 84 1.52 -6.69 5.26
CA VAL A 84 1.83 -8.12 5.17
C VAL A 84 2.68 -8.50 6.36
N LYS A 85 2.31 -9.58 7.03
CA LYS A 85 3.04 -10.15 8.14
C LYS A 85 3.60 -11.49 7.72
N PHE A 86 4.86 -11.73 8.03
CA PHE A 86 5.51 -13.03 7.96
C PHE A 86 5.71 -13.59 9.36
N ASP A 87 5.61 -14.90 9.49
CA ASP A 87 6.23 -15.60 10.61
C ASP A 87 7.76 -15.57 10.51
N HIS A 88 8.41 -16.11 11.54
CA HIS A 88 9.86 -15.97 11.71
C HIS A 88 10.67 -16.74 10.65
N ASP A 89 10.16 -17.88 10.23
CA ASP A 89 10.76 -18.76 9.21
C ASP A 89 10.22 -18.49 7.80
N PHE A 90 9.40 -17.45 7.64
CA PHE A 90 8.71 -17.08 6.41
C PHE A 90 7.77 -18.17 5.88
N ALA A 91 7.52 -19.25 6.61
CA ALA A 91 6.69 -20.36 6.17
C ALA A 91 5.23 -19.94 5.91
N ASN A 92 4.75 -18.96 6.67
CA ASN A 92 3.40 -18.42 6.54
C ASN A 92 3.42 -16.91 6.42
N ALA A 93 2.44 -16.40 5.67
CA ALA A 93 2.21 -14.98 5.57
C ALA A 93 0.72 -14.67 5.64
N GLU A 94 0.41 -13.52 6.23
CA GLU A 94 -0.93 -12.98 6.36
C GLU A 94 -0.93 -11.54 5.86
N TYR A 95 -2.08 -11.02 5.47
CA TYR A 95 -2.22 -9.63 5.08
C TYR A 95 -3.52 -8.99 5.59
N LYS A 96 -3.49 -7.66 5.65
CA LYS A 96 -4.65 -6.80 5.81
C LYS A 96 -4.59 -5.69 4.76
N LEU A 97 -5.75 -5.30 4.24
CA LEU A 97 -5.86 -4.20 3.29
C LEU A 97 -6.84 -3.16 3.84
N TYR A 98 -6.29 -1.99 4.18
CA TYR A 98 -7.06 -0.85 4.66
C TYR A 98 -7.37 0.09 3.50
N ASP A 99 -8.66 0.33 3.23
CA ASP A 99 -9.12 1.39 2.33
C ASP A 99 -9.38 2.66 3.14
N VAL A 100 -8.61 3.72 2.87
CA VAL A 100 -8.66 4.99 3.63
C VAL A 100 -10.03 5.67 3.59
N ARG A 101 -10.88 5.33 2.60
CA ARG A 101 -12.25 5.89 2.48
C ARG A 101 -13.23 5.27 3.47
N VAL A 102 -12.92 4.12 4.06
CA VAL A 102 -13.77 3.50 5.07
C VAL A 102 -13.63 4.30 6.36
N ASN A 103 -14.70 4.97 6.77
CA ASN A 103 -14.74 5.78 7.99
C ASN A 103 -15.94 5.38 8.86
N PRO A 104 -15.73 4.92 10.11
CA PRO A 104 -14.44 4.74 10.78
C PRO A 104 -13.63 3.57 10.18
N LEU A 105 -12.30 3.70 10.17
CA LEU A 105 -11.42 2.57 9.92
C LEU A 105 -11.53 1.59 11.09
N MET A 106 -11.88 0.34 10.79
CA MET A 106 -12.01 -0.74 11.78
C MET A 106 -10.78 -1.64 11.74
N LEU A 107 -10.47 -2.28 12.87
CA LEU A 107 -9.53 -3.40 12.87
C LEU A 107 -10.08 -4.53 12.01
N LEU A 108 -9.24 -5.04 11.12
CA LEU A 108 -9.57 -6.15 10.24
C LEU A 108 -8.96 -7.44 10.80
N ASP A 109 -9.61 -8.57 10.55
CA ASP A 109 -8.99 -9.86 10.75
C ASP A 109 -7.94 -10.11 9.66
N PRO A 110 -6.78 -10.70 10.01
CA PRO A 110 -5.77 -11.05 9.03
C PRO A 110 -6.27 -12.15 8.08
N LEU A 111 -5.95 -12.02 6.80
CA LEU A 111 -6.23 -13.02 5.78
C LEU A 111 -4.95 -13.74 5.39
N PRO A 112 -4.98 -15.08 5.19
CA PRO A 112 -3.78 -15.81 4.83
C PRO A 112 -3.37 -15.55 3.37
N ILE A 113 -2.05 -15.52 3.11
CA ILE A 113 -1.49 -15.56 1.75
C ILE A 113 -1.14 -17.01 1.44
N VAL A 114 -1.89 -17.62 0.51
CA VAL A 114 -1.83 -19.04 0.19
C VAL A 114 -1.52 -19.31 -1.27
N ALA A 115 -0.97 -20.50 -1.52
CA ALA A 115 -0.73 -21.05 -2.85
C ALA A 115 -2.06 -21.40 -3.57
N PRO A 116 -2.08 -21.44 -4.92
CA PRO A 116 -1.00 -21.04 -5.82
C PRO A 116 -1.00 -19.54 -6.13
N ARG A 117 -2.01 -18.79 -5.69
CA ARG A 117 -2.16 -17.35 -5.91
C ARG A 117 -3.06 -16.76 -4.82
N THR A 118 -2.69 -15.58 -4.32
CA THR A 118 -3.54 -14.77 -3.45
C THR A 118 -3.61 -13.38 -4.04
N VAL A 119 -4.75 -13.04 -4.64
CA VAL A 119 -4.87 -11.81 -5.43
C VAL A 119 -5.72 -10.80 -4.70
N ILE A 120 -5.21 -9.58 -4.58
CA ILE A 120 -6.01 -8.41 -4.20
C ILE A 120 -6.35 -7.58 -5.43
N GLU A 121 -7.45 -6.85 -5.34
CA GLU A 121 -7.91 -5.95 -6.39
C GLU A 121 -7.91 -4.52 -5.89
N LEU A 122 -7.29 -3.64 -6.66
CA LEU A 122 -7.23 -2.21 -6.38
C LEU A 122 -7.89 -1.45 -7.52
N ASP A 123 -8.62 -0.39 -7.19
CA ASP A 123 -9.16 0.51 -8.21
C ASP A 123 -8.00 1.23 -8.92
N GLY A 124 -7.93 1.08 -10.24
CA GLY A 124 -6.84 1.62 -11.05
C GLY A 124 -6.85 3.15 -11.12
N ARG A 125 -8.03 3.78 -11.11
CA ARG A 125 -8.13 5.25 -11.08
C ARG A 125 -7.63 5.79 -9.76
N ARG A 126 -8.04 5.20 -8.64
CA ARG A 126 -7.56 5.59 -7.31
C ARG A 126 -6.06 5.40 -7.18
N THR A 127 -5.57 4.25 -7.63
CA THR A 127 -4.14 3.93 -7.61
C THR A 127 -3.30 4.98 -8.37
N LEU A 128 -3.83 5.55 -9.45
CA LEU A 128 -3.18 6.62 -10.21
C LEU A 128 -3.64 8.03 -9.83
N SER A 129 -4.49 8.19 -8.81
CA SER A 129 -5.15 9.46 -8.45
C SER A 129 -5.78 10.18 -9.65
N ILE A 130 -6.52 9.41 -10.45
CA ILE A 130 -7.29 9.91 -11.59
C ILE A 130 -8.74 10.11 -11.12
N PRO A 131 -9.32 11.29 -11.30
CA PRO A 131 -10.71 11.54 -10.94
C PRO A 131 -11.69 10.58 -11.61
N SER A 132 -12.81 10.31 -10.95
CA SER A 132 -13.89 9.52 -11.55
C SER A 132 -14.37 10.17 -12.85
N GLY A 133 -14.75 9.35 -13.84
CA GLY A 133 -15.17 9.82 -15.17
C GLY A 133 -14.03 10.17 -16.13
N MET A 134 -12.80 10.36 -15.63
CA MET A 134 -11.63 10.55 -16.51
C MET A 134 -11.16 9.21 -17.10
N MET A 135 -10.60 9.28 -18.30
CA MET A 135 -10.01 8.12 -18.96
C MET A 135 -8.75 7.65 -18.24
N LEU A 136 -8.60 6.33 -18.11
CA LEU A 136 -7.34 5.73 -17.66
C LEU A 136 -6.29 5.79 -18.78
N PRO A 137 -4.99 5.80 -18.43
CA PRO A 137 -3.93 5.69 -19.42
C PRO A 137 -4.10 4.43 -20.25
N VAL A 138 -3.77 4.52 -21.54
CA VAL A 138 -3.85 3.38 -22.46
C VAL A 138 -3.06 2.19 -21.90
N GLY A 139 -3.72 1.05 -21.80
CA GLY A 139 -3.15 -0.19 -21.27
C GLY A 139 -3.07 -0.28 -19.75
N PHE A 140 -3.57 0.71 -18.98
CA PHE A 140 -3.74 0.57 -17.54
C PHE A 140 -5.14 0.06 -17.21
N PRO A 141 -5.28 -1.00 -16.38
CA PRO A 141 -6.58 -1.61 -16.12
C PRO A 141 -7.44 -0.77 -15.18
N ALA A 142 -8.76 -0.92 -15.31
CA ALA A 142 -9.72 -0.33 -14.35
C ALA A 142 -9.60 -0.96 -12.96
N THR A 143 -9.30 -2.26 -12.91
CA THR A 143 -9.00 -3.01 -11.69
C THR A 143 -7.59 -3.55 -11.79
N LEU A 144 -6.71 -3.10 -10.91
CA LEU A 144 -5.35 -3.60 -10.79
C LEU A 144 -5.35 -4.84 -9.89
N SER A 145 -5.15 -6.01 -10.48
CA SER A 145 -4.95 -7.26 -9.74
C SER A 145 -3.48 -7.39 -9.32
N VAL A 146 -3.24 -7.63 -8.03
CA VAL A 146 -1.89 -7.83 -7.47
C VAL A 146 -1.85 -9.20 -6.80
N ASP A 147 -1.00 -10.10 -7.31
CA ASP A 147 -0.72 -11.38 -6.66
C ASP A 147 0.31 -11.20 -5.54
N LEU A 148 -0.12 -11.53 -4.33
CA LEU A 148 0.68 -11.44 -3.12
C LEU A 148 1.51 -12.70 -2.89
N TYR A 149 1.14 -13.84 -3.48
CA TYR A 149 1.84 -15.10 -3.29
C TYR A 149 3.12 -15.18 -4.14
N SER A 150 3.07 -14.73 -5.40
CA SER A 150 4.24 -14.77 -6.30
C SER A 150 5.53 -14.14 -5.73
N PRO A 151 5.50 -12.94 -5.10
CA PRO A 151 6.68 -12.38 -4.45
C PRO A 151 7.21 -13.22 -3.28
N LEU A 152 6.34 -13.94 -2.56
CA LEU A 152 6.77 -14.81 -1.46
C LEU A 152 7.60 -15.98 -1.97
N VAL A 153 7.14 -16.60 -3.05
CA VAL A 153 7.87 -17.70 -3.70
C VAL A 153 9.24 -17.24 -4.18
N TRP A 154 9.37 -15.98 -4.59
CA TRP A 154 10.67 -15.41 -4.94
C TRP A 154 11.55 -15.16 -3.71
N ALA A 155 10.99 -14.62 -2.62
CA ALA A 155 11.72 -14.32 -1.40
C ALA A 155 12.17 -15.56 -0.60
N MET A 156 11.48 -16.69 -0.76
CA MET A 156 11.81 -17.99 -0.14
C MET A 156 12.92 -18.77 -0.88
N ARG A 157 13.40 -18.29 -2.03
CA ARG A 157 14.49 -18.92 -2.80
C ARG A 157 15.84 -18.35 -2.39
#